data_AF-A0AAN7UVF7-F1
#
_entry.id   AF-A0AAN7UVF7-F1
#
_cell.length_a   1.000
_cell.length_b   1.000
_cell.length_c   1.000
_cell.angle_alpha   90.00
_cell.angle_beta   90.00
_cell.angle_gamma   90.00
#
_symmetry.space_group_name_H-M   'P 1'
#
loop_
_entity.id
_entity.type
_entity.pdbx_description
1 polymer ?
#
loop_
_entity_poly.entity_id
_entity_poly.type
_entity_poly.pdbx_seq_one_letter_code
_entity_poly.pdbx_strand_id
1 'polypeptide(L)'
;MAPRPEDRHKLVELLNEFKMENYFPNYLIDLLTYTGYSSCEALSLFEETDRNKLEEFAQQTLPELLSNDEKENFYGVFLKKTAIFRIVEGDKKALDKLVSNCRKKIKNFHSALDTQDRPLQGKSRGKSLKRSVARSVACKERYPDSIEVISVAKKRKQLNEVNEAALIENEGQSCSQHNSEANETTDETIEEVKRISEEHICNIVKKYQIAFLKQLKNVNNKEEIETEIETMKTPRVEVRDDIAYVLCHICGFKSKAYCVLGRYKQRWVLSNVNRHFKTHFKNLNATNKSKILTTDCEKKRTIYSYFSAKPLNENKKSASDCNNSSSDLLSSDNIGTGGSTEEEIQINNLEPAAPLAQNIDPALEIPNNNLEVVDLTSTSQAEYVQENLRQCSQPRRSRATKACKSREMQLDINQLKMTDYFDICEKIKCQIQECPSLKTEFTLSANLFFQQKNLRKNIDEFTDSKKNTPSDFFDAIKMAASKNSDVKAPSANRYPHDLKKLCLYLFLISGRLAYQTLVANIPRGLPSISTVLRSLSGYYKFSEGEVAMSELKDYLNQRNYPLHVFISEDQTAIVRRPRYNPATNQLIGYVFKKSQRTGFPKAPKMKSIVLQT
;
A
#
# COMPACT_ATOMS: atom_id res chain seq x y z
N MET A 1 -13.63 27.58 35.31
CA MET A 1 -12.54 26.74 35.88
C MET A 1 -11.66 26.34 34.72
N ALA A 2 -10.47 26.92 34.58
CA ALA A 2 -9.55 26.51 33.53
C ALA A 2 -8.97 25.12 33.89
N PRO A 3 -8.82 24.20 32.93
CA PRO A 3 -8.23 22.90 33.17
C PRO A 3 -6.79 23.09 33.63
N ARG A 4 -6.33 22.23 34.53
CA ARG A 4 -4.93 22.27 34.96
C ARG A 4 -4.04 21.99 33.75
N PRO A 5 -3.00 22.80 33.49
CA PRO A 5 -2.08 22.60 32.37
C PRO A 5 -1.47 21.19 32.32
N GLU A 6 -1.29 20.59 33.50
CA GLU A 6 -0.80 19.23 33.69
C GLU A 6 -1.71 18.17 33.05
N ASP A 7 -3.03 18.35 33.11
CA ASP A 7 -4.00 17.38 32.59
C ASP A 7 -3.99 17.38 31.06
N ARG A 8 -3.78 18.55 30.44
CA ARG A 8 -3.56 18.66 29.00
C ARG A 8 -2.26 17.97 28.58
N HIS A 9 -1.18 18.14 29.37
CA HIS A 9 0.11 17.52 29.08
C HIS A 9 0.03 15.98 29.10
N LYS A 10 -0.65 15.39 30.09
CA LYS A 10 -0.87 13.94 30.18
C LYS A 10 -1.57 13.40 28.93
N LEU A 11 -2.58 14.12 28.43
CA LEU A 11 -3.31 13.72 27.23
C LEU A 11 -2.43 13.79 25.98
N VAL A 12 -1.60 14.83 25.85
CA VAL A 12 -0.64 14.97 24.74
C VAL A 12 0.43 13.86 24.78
N GLU A 13 0.97 13.53 25.95
CA GLU A 13 1.92 12.40 26.09
C GLU A 13 1.28 11.08 25.66
N LEU A 14 0.03 10.85 26.05
CA LEU A 14 -0.73 9.66 25.68
C LEU A 14 -1.02 9.62 24.16
N LEU A 15 -1.30 10.76 23.54
CA LEU A 15 -1.43 10.87 22.08
C LEU A 15 -0.10 10.59 21.36
N ASN A 16 1.03 11.07 21.88
CA ASN A 16 2.36 10.80 21.33
C ASN A 16 2.71 9.31 21.42
N GLU A 17 2.43 8.68 22.56
CA GLU A 17 2.63 7.24 22.79
C GLU A 17 1.90 6.39 21.74
N PHE A 18 0.65 6.76 21.42
CA PHE A 18 -0.16 6.08 20.42
C PHE A 18 0.06 6.58 18.97
N LYS A 19 1.00 7.51 18.77
CA LYS A 19 1.33 8.13 17.46
C LYS A 19 0.12 8.80 16.82
N MET A 20 -0.66 9.51 17.63
CA MET A 20 -1.91 10.21 17.24
C MET A 20 -1.79 11.74 17.22
N GLU A 21 -0.66 12.28 17.71
CA GLU A 21 -0.38 13.71 17.88
C GLU A 21 -0.66 14.58 16.63
N ASN A 22 -0.39 14.05 15.43
CA ASN A 22 -0.46 14.82 14.19
C ASN A 22 -1.86 14.89 13.56
N TYR A 23 -2.84 14.15 14.08
CA TYR A 23 -4.19 14.09 13.48
C TYR A 23 -5.33 14.18 14.51
N PHE A 24 -5.02 14.24 15.81
CA PHE A 24 -6.04 14.42 16.83
C PHE A 24 -6.35 15.93 16.98
N PRO A 25 -7.60 16.37 16.76
CA PRO A 25 -7.93 17.80 16.81
C PRO A 25 -7.68 18.43 18.17
N ASN A 26 -7.06 19.61 18.20
CA ASN A 26 -6.76 20.33 19.44
C ASN A 26 -8.01 20.62 20.29
N TYR A 27 -9.14 20.97 19.65
CA TYR A 27 -10.38 21.25 20.38
C TYR A 27 -10.90 20.01 21.15
N LEU A 28 -10.65 18.79 20.65
CA LEU A 28 -10.99 17.57 21.37
C LEU A 28 -10.05 17.32 22.54
N ILE A 29 -8.76 17.66 22.43
CA ILE A 29 -7.80 17.59 23.54
C ILE A 29 -8.31 18.48 24.68
N ASP A 30 -8.67 19.71 24.36
CA ASP A 30 -9.18 20.66 25.34
C ASP A 30 -10.49 20.15 25.94
N LEU A 31 -11.45 19.69 25.12
CA LEU A 31 -12.75 19.18 25.59
C LEU A 31 -12.62 17.98 26.53
N LEU A 32 -11.75 17.01 26.21
CA LEU A 32 -11.47 15.86 27.09
C LEU A 32 -10.78 16.30 28.39
N THR A 33 -9.93 17.32 28.32
CA THR A 33 -9.27 17.86 29.52
C THR A 33 -10.27 18.56 30.44
N TYR A 34 -11.19 19.37 29.88
CA TYR A 34 -12.26 20.05 30.64
C TYR A 34 -13.20 19.06 31.33
N THR A 35 -13.47 17.92 30.71
CA THR A 35 -14.39 16.89 31.22
C THR A 35 -13.72 15.81 32.06
N GLY A 36 -12.41 15.94 32.33
CA GLY A 36 -11.69 15.02 33.22
C GLY A 36 -11.23 13.71 32.59
N TYR A 37 -11.31 13.57 31.27
CA TYR A 37 -10.78 12.43 30.51
C TYR A 37 -9.31 12.61 30.12
N SER A 38 -8.48 13.09 31.06
CA SER A 38 -7.05 13.36 30.84
C SER A 38 -6.15 12.14 31.06
N SER A 39 -6.67 11.05 31.67
CA SER A 39 -5.91 9.83 31.97
C SER A 39 -6.32 8.64 31.12
N CYS A 40 -5.41 7.66 31.00
CA CYS A 40 -5.65 6.43 30.27
C CYS A 40 -6.81 5.62 30.89
N GLU A 41 -6.90 5.64 32.22
CA GLU A 41 -7.91 4.96 33.03
C GLU A 41 -9.29 5.54 32.75
N ALA A 42 -9.44 6.87 32.84
CA ALA A 42 -10.70 7.55 32.54
C ALA A 42 -11.14 7.30 31.09
N LEU A 43 -10.22 7.41 30.13
CA LEU A 43 -10.51 7.15 28.71
C LEU A 43 -10.87 5.70 28.42
N SER A 44 -10.40 4.74 29.23
CA SER A 44 -10.74 3.33 29.03
C SER A 44 -12.20 3.02 29.36
N LEU A 45 -12.77 3.77 30.30
CA LEU A 45 -14.17 3.72 30.73
C LEU A 45 -15.10 4.54 29.84
N PHE A 46 -14.56 5.29 28.87
CA PHE A 46 -15.32 6.14 27.97
C PHE A 46 -16.32 5.32 27.13
N GLU A 47 -17.61 5.65 27.21
CA GLU A 47 -18.69 5.00 26.46
C GLU A 47 -19.27 5.88 25.34
N GLU A 48 -20.14 5.30 24.50
CA GLU A 48 -20.81 6.07 23.45
C GLU A 48 -21.77 7.11 24.01
N THR A 49 -22.34 6.88 25.20
CA THR A 49 -23.19 7.85 25.92
C THR A 49 -22.39 9.08 26.36
N ASP A 50 -21.12 8.91 26.75
CA ASP A 50 -20.24 10.01 27.16
C ASP A 50 -19.89 10.93 25.98
N ARG A 51 -19.92 10.41 24.76
CA ARG A 51 -19.76 11.24 23.55
C ARG A 51 -20.89 12.26 23.41
N ASN A 52 -22.13 11.85 23.69
CA ASN A 52 -23.27 12.77 23.66
C ASN A 52 -23.16 13.79 24.80
N LYS A 53 -22.71 13.37 25.99
CA LYS A 53 -22.44 14.29 27.10
C LYS A 53 -21.32 15.28 26.78
N LEU A 54 -20.28 14.90 26.03
CA LEU A 54 -19.24 15.81 25.55
C LEU A 54 -19.81 16.88 24.61
N GLU A 55 -20.67 16.47 23.67
CA GLU A 55 -21.34 17.41 22.75
C GLU A 55 -22.27 18.35 23.53
N GLU A 56 -23.06 17.83 24.47
CA GLU A 56 -23.95 18.63 25.32
C GLU A 56 -23.19 19.60 26.22
N PHE A 57 -22.11 19.15 26.86
CA PHE A 57 -21.21 19.99 27.65
C PHE A 57 -20.59 21.10 26.81
N ALA A 58 -20.15 20.79 25.58
CA ALA A 58 -19.62 21.77 24.66
C ALA A 58 -20.67 22.78 24.18
N GLN A 59 -21.95 22.39 24.10
CA GLN A 59 -23.02 23.29 23.66
C GLN A 59 -23.51 24.21 24.78
N GLN A 60 -23.68 23.66 25.99
CA GLN A 60 -24.38 24.32 27.09
C GLN A 60 -23.42 24.93 28.12
N THR A 61 -22.49 24.14 28.66
CA THR A 61 -21.69 24.53 29.83
C THR A 61 -20.39 25.22 29.47
N LEU A 62 -19.69 24.72 28.45
CA LEU A 62 -18.38 25.23 28.06
C LEU A 62 -18.39 26.73 27.64
N PRO A 63 -19.41 27.26 26.93
CA PRO A 63 -19.49 28.68 26.63
C PRO A 63 -19.57 29.58 27.86
N GLU A 64 -20.05 29.07 29.01
CA GLU A 64 -20.14 29.85 30.26
C GLU A 64 -18.81 29.83 31.03
N LEU A 65 -17.99 28.81 30.82
CA LEU A 65 -16.71 28.61 31.52
C LEU A 65 -15.53 29.34 30.89
N LEU A 66 -15.62 29.68 29.60
CA LEU A 66 -14.55 30.32 28.83
C LEU A 66 -14.66 31.84 28.87
N SER A 67 -13.53 32.53 28.91
CA SER A 67 -13.46 33.98 28.62
C SER A 67 -13.79 34.25 27.14
N ASN A 68 -14.18 35.49 26.80
CA ASN A 68 -14.57 35.81 25.42
C ASN A 68 -13.47 35.50 24.38
N ASP A 69 -12.20 35.76 24.73
CA ASP A 69 -11.05 35.46 23.87
C ASP A 69 -10.85 33.94 23.69
N GLU A 70 -11.05 33.16 24.75
CA GLU A 70 -10.98 31.69 24.68
C GLU A 70 -12.14 31.09 23.89
N LYS A 71 -13.35 31.69 23.96
CA LYS A 71 -14.49 31.25 23.15
C LYS A 71 -14.21 31.40 21.67
N GLU A 72 -13.62 32.52 21.26
CA GLU A 72 -13.25 32.75 19.86
C GLU A 72 -12.21 31.73 19.37
N ASN A 73 -11.20 31.45 20.20
CA ASN A 73 -10.19 30.44 19.90
C ASN A 73 -10.74 29.01 19.83
N PHE A 74 -11.66 28.63 20.73
CA PHE A 74 -12.20 27.27 20.81
C PHE A 74 -13.28 27.01 19.75
N TYR A 75 -14.29 27.90 19.64
CA TYR A 75 -15.43 27.69 18.73
C TYR A 75 -15.16 28.18 17.31
N GLY A 76 -14.24 29.14 17.12
CA GLY A 76 -13.97 29.75 15.82
C GLY A 76 -15.25 30.21 15.12
N VAL A 77 -15.53 29.63 13.95
CA VAL A 77 -16.71 29.96 13.14
C VAL A 77 -18.04 29.64 13.84
N PHE A 78 -18.04 28.72 14.82
CA PHE A 78 -19.23 28.31 15.56
C PHE A 78 -19.57 29.23 16.75
N LEU A 79 -18.77 30.25 17.04
CA LEU A 79 -18.97 31.15 18.19
C LEU A 79 -20.38 31.77 18.22
N LYS A 80 -20.93 32.13 17.06
CA LYS A 80 -22.28 32.72 16.95
C LYS A 80 -23.42 31.71 17.14
N LYS A 81 -23.15 30.40 17.02
CA LYS A 81 -24.15 29.33 17.05
C LYS A 81 -23.61 28.08 17.75
N THR A 82 -23.23 28.23 19.02
CA THR A 82 -22.68 27.14 19.85
C THR A 82 -23.62 25.93 19.93
N ALA A 83 -24.93 26.14 19.87
CA ALA A 83 -25.94 25.07 19.84
C ALA A 83 -25.84 24.10 18.64
N ILE A 84 -25.13 24.48 17.57
CA ILE A 84 -24.91 23.63 16.38
C ILE A 84 -23.61 22.83 16.50
N PHE A 85 -22.79 23.10 17.53
CA PHE A 85 -21.53 22.40 17.72
C PHE A 85 -21.75 20.89 17.80
N ARG A 86 -21.09 20.13 16.93
CA ARG A 86 -21.18 18.68 16.88
C ARG A 86 -19.80 18.12 16.56
N ILE A 87 -19.41 17.03 17.21
CA ILE A 87 -18.17 16.34 16.87
C ILE A 87 -18.38 15.68 15.50
N VAL A 88 -17.52 16.02 14.54
CA VAL A 88 -17.59 15.47 13.19
C VAL A 88 -17.22 13.99 13.16
N GLU A 89 -17.75 13.25 12.19
CA GLU A 89 -17.60 11.79 12.10
C GLU A 89 -16.13 11.32 12.03
N GLY A 90 -15.24 12.10 11.42
CA GLY A 90 -13.80 11.81 11.39
C GLY A 90 -13.17 11.87 12.78
N ASP A 91 -13.60 12.83 13.57
CA ASP A 91 -13.07 13.11 14.91
C ASP A 91 -13.66 12.12 15.93
N LYS A 92 -14.90 11.65 15.72
CA LYS A 92 -15.49 10.50 16.44
C LYS A 92 -14.64 9.24 16.27
N LYS A 93 -14.21 8.95 15.05
CA LYS A 93 -13.33 7.79 14.78
C LYS A 93 -11.95 7.96 15.39
N ALA A 94 -11.42 9.18 15.44
CA ALA A 94 -10.16 9.46 16.13
C ALA A 94 -10.30 9.21 17.64
N LEU A 95 -11.39 9.67 18.25
CA LEU A 95 -11.72 9.42 19.66
C LEU A 95 -11.87 7.92 19.95
N ASP A 96 -12.60 7.17 19.13
CA ASP A 96 -12.78 5.72 19.30
C ASP A 96 -11.46 4.94 19.22
N LYS A 97 -10.57 5.39 18.32
CA LYS A 97 -9.24 4.81 18.20
C LYS A 97 -8.39 5.08 19.46
N LEU A 98 -8.50 6.28 20.03
CA LEU A 98 -7.84 6.65 21.28
C LEU A 98 -8.33 5.75 22.43
N VAL A 99 -9.65 5.67 22.61
CA VAL A 99 -10.31 4.83 23.63
C VAL A 99 -9.92 3.35 23.47
N SER A 100 -9.92 2.84 22.25
CA SER A 100 -9.50 1.45 21.96
C SER A 100 -8.05 1.18 22.36
N ASN A 101 -7.14 2.15 22.12
CA ASN A 101 -5.74 2.02 22.51
C ASN A 101 -5.57 2.07 24.03
N CYS A 102 -6.28 2.96 24.73
CA CYS A 102 -6.28 3.01 26.20
C CYS A 102 -6.74 1.68 26.81
N ARG A 103 -7.86 1.12 26.31
CA ARG A 103 -8.38 -0.19 26.76
C ARG A 103 -7.37 -1.32 26.55
N LYS A 104 -6.65 -1.33 25.42
CA LYS A 104 -5.58 -2.32 25.17
C LYS A 104 -4.41 -2.17 26.13
N LYS A 105 -3.98 -0.93 26.39
CA LYS A 105 -2.87 -0.64 27.31
C LYS A 105 -3.17 -1.14 28.72
N ILE A 106 -4.38 -0.87 29.23
CA ILE A 106 -4.82 -1.32 30.56
C ILE A 106 -4.96 -2.84 30.63
N LYS A 107 -5.54 -3.48 29.60
CA LYS A 107 -5.60 -4.95 29.54
C LYS A 107 -4.22 -5.60 29.57
N ASN A 108 -3.26 -5.04 28.83
CA ASN A 108 -1.88 -5.54 28.83
C ASN A 108 -1.23 -5.36 30.21
N PHE A 109 -1.48 -4.23 30.87
CA PHE A 109 -0.98 -3.97 32.22
C PHE A 109 -1.53 -4.99 33.24
N HIS A 110 -2.83 -5.26 33.24
CA HIS A 110 -3.43 -6.28 34.12
C HIS A 110 -2.90 -7.69 33.82
N SER A 111 -2.78 -8.07 32.54
CA SER A 111 -2.23 -9.38 32.18
C SER A 111 -0.77 -9.57 32.63
N ALA A 112 0.01 -8.48 32.70
CA ALA A 112 1.37 -8.53 33.20
C ALA A 112 1.43 -8.73 34.73
N LEU A 113 0.51 -8.13 35.48
CA LEU A 113 0.40 -8.31 36.92
C LEU A 113 -0.04 -9.75 37.29
N ASP A 114 -1.02 -10.31 36.59
CA ASP A 114 -1.48 -11.69 36.81
C ASP A 114 -0.37 -12.73 36.56
N THR A 115 0.64 -12.38 35.75
CA THR A 115 1.78 -13.28 35.48
C THR A 115 2.80 -13.27 36.63
N GLN A 116 2.87 -12.21 37.44
CA GLN A 116 3.81 -12.09 38.56
C GLN A 116 3.35 -12.80 39.83
N ASP A 117 2.05 -12.99 40.01
CA ASP A 117 1.47 -13.65 41.18
C ASP A 117 1.34 -15.18 41.05
N ARG A 118 1.85 -15.80 39.97
CA ARG A 118 1.96 -17.27 39.95
C ARG A 118 3.06 -17.71 40.92
N PRO A 119 2.71 -18.36 42.06
CA PRO A 119 3.71 -18.87 42.97
C PRO A 119 4.61 -19.85 42.23
N LEU A 120 5.93 -19.73 42.44
CA LEU A 120 6.94 -20.70 42.02
C LEU A 120 6.67 -22.05 42.71
N GLN A 121 5.65 -22.77 42.29
CA GLN A 121 5.46 -24.15 42.71
C GLN A 121 6.55 -25.00 42.07
N GLY A 122 7.48 -25.42 42.93
CA GLY A 122 8.68 -26.13 42.59
C GLY A 122 8.39 -27.42 41.82
N LYS A 123 8.86 -27.49 40.58
CA LYS A 123 9.11 -28.77 39.91
C LYS A 123 10.42 -29.35 40.47
N SER A 124 10.29 -30.16 41.52
CA SER A 124 11.33 -31.07 42.00
C SER A 124 11.71 -32.05 40.87
N ARG A 125 12.85 -31.80 40.22
CA ARG A 125 13.45 -32.76 39.29
C ARG A 125 14.30 -33.76 40.07
N GLY A 126 13.73 -34.93 40.32
CA GLY A 126 14.50 -36.14 40.62
C GLY A 126 15.44 -36.47 39.47
N LYS A 127 16.75 -36.44 39.73
CA LYS A 127 17.77 -37.02 38.84
C LYS A 127 18.47 -38.15 39.59
N SER A 128 18.23 -39.35 39.10
CA SER A 128 18.84 -40.62 39.49
C SER A 128 20.35 -40.61 39.24
N LEU A 129 21.11 -40.95 40.27
CA LEU A 129 22.53 -41.27 40.22
C LEU A 129 22.74 -42.63 39.53
N LYS A 130 23.62 -42.69 38.52
CA LYS A 130 24.50 -43.86 38.34
C LYS A 130 25.94 -43.42 38.10
N ARG A 131 26.80 -44.02 38.92
CA ARG A 131 28.26 -43.92 39.01
C ARG A 131 28.97 -44.15 37.67
N SER A 132 30.04 -43.41 37.44
CA SER A 132 31.33 -44.02 37.09
C SER A 132 32.48 -43.15 37.62
N VAL A 133 33.51 -43.85 38.05
CA VAL A 133 34.70 -43.42 38.78
C VAL A 133 35.81 -43.14 37.75
N ALA A 134 36.58 -42.06 37.90
CA ALA A 134 38.05 -42.10 37.98
C ALA A 134 38.73 -40.71 37.85
N ARG A 135 39.59 -40.46 38.86
CA ARG A 135 40.96 -39.89 38.80
C ARG A 135 41.21 -38.45 38.29
N SER A 136 41.59 -37.63 39.27
CA SER A 136 42.98 -37.16 39.52
C SER A 136 43.40 -35.72 39.12
N VAL A 137 43.79 -34.97 40.17
CA VAL A 137 45.04 -34.18 40.34
C VAL A 137 45.05 -32.68 39.97
N ALA A 138 45.09 -31.89 41.05
CA ALA A 138 45.96 -30.73 41.41
C ALA A 138 46.17 -29.52 40.48
N CYS A 139 45.85 -28.32 40.98
CA CYS A 139 46.77 -27.23 41.42
C CYS A 139 45.93 -25.94 41.64
N LYS A 140 45.80 -25.37 42.85
CA LYS A 140 46.66 -24.34 43.50
C LYS A 140 46.85 -23.06 42.67
N GLU A 141 46.23 -21.93 43.08
CA GLU A 141 46.88 -20.78 43.76
C GLU A 141 46.00 -19.49 43.84
N ARG A 142 46.00 -18.91 45.05
CA ARG A 142 46.08 -17.49 45.49
C ARG A 142 45.01 -16.42 45.12
N TYR A 143 44.41 -15.91 46.22
CA TYR A 143 43.79 -14.59 46.53
C TYR A 143 44.71 -13.37 46.21
N PRO A 144 44.30 -12.06 46.31
CA PRO A 144 43.38 -11.49 47.34
C PRO A 144 42.45 -10.27 47.02
N ASP A 145 41.52 -10.09 47.98
CA ASP A 145 40.98 -8.89 48.66
C ASP A 145 40.36 -7.68 47.93
N SER A 146 39.11 -7.34 48.30
CA SER A 146 38.72 -6.25 49.25
C SER A 146 37.23 -5.84 49.05
N ILE A 147 36.36 -5.94 50.09
CA ILE A 147 35.79 -4.86 50.95
C ILE A 147 34.78 -3.97 50.18
N GLU A 148 33.55 -3.63 50.57
CA GLU A 148 32.67 -3.72 51.74
C GLU A 148 31.26 -3.28 51.25
N VAL A 149 30.16 -3.87 51.72
CA VAL A 149 28.90 -3.10 51.91
C VAL A 149 28.20 -3.61 53.17
N ILE A 150 28.02 -2.68 54.10
CA ILE A 150 27.35 -2.82 55.39
C ILE A 150 25.83 -2.88 55.21
N SER A 151 25.24 -3.58 56.17
CA SER A 151 23.88 -4.03 56.40
C SER A 151 22.92 -2.96 56.95
N VAL A 152 21.73 -3.45 57.36
CA VAL A 152 20.66 -2.89 58.22
C VAL A 152 19.41 -2.50 57.40
N ALA A 153 18.30 -3.26 57.33
CA ALA A 153 17.44 -3.96 58.29
C ALA A 153 16.33 -3.12 58.97
N LYS A 154 15.08 -3.61 58.80
CA LYS A 154 13.86 -3.47 59.65
C LYS A 154 13.17 -2.08 59.64
N LYS A 155 11.83 -1.92 59.74
CA LYS A 155 10.81 -2.66 60.52
C LYS A 155 9.37 -2.10 60.28
N ARG A 156 8.35 -2.97 60.40
CA ARG A 156 6.98 -2.79 61.02
C ARG A 156 5.93 -1.90 60.29
N LYS A 157 4.60 -2.09 60.43
CA LYS A 157 3.78 -2.66 61.53
C LYS A 157 2.33 -2.97 61.08
N GLN A 158 1.72 -3.99 61.69
CA GLN A 158 0.25 -4.20 61.85
C GLN A 158 -0.26 -3.42 63.08
N LEU A 159 -1.54 -3.02 63.12
CA LEU A 159 -2.41 -3.12 64.31
C LEU A 159 -3.92 -2.94 63.98
N ASN A 160 -4.74 -3.49 64.88
CA ASN A 160 -6.13 -3.92 64.79
C ASN A 160 -7.23 -2.87 65.09
N GLU A 161 -8.46 -3.32 64.83
CA GLU A 161 -9.82 -2.92 65.25
C GLU A 161 -10.04 -2.54 66.72
N VAL A 162 -11.07 -1.70 67.00
CA VAL A 162 -12.15 -1.89 68.00
C VAL A 162 -13.43 -1.11 67.57
N ASN A 163 -14.59 -1.72 67.85
CA ASN A 163 -16.00 -1.37 67.59
C ASN A 163 -16.57 -0.12 68.30
N GLU A 164 -17.72 0.44 67.85
CA GLU A 164 -19.05 0.38 68.52
C GLU A 164 -20.19 1.01 67.67
N ALA A 165 -21.45 0.76 68.07
CA ALA A 165 -22.66 0.54 67.25
C ALA A 165 -23.65 1.74 67.09
N ALA A 166 -24.59 1.64 66.13
CA ALA A 166 -26.06 1.80 66.32
C ALA A 166 -26.90 1.77 65.01
N LEU A 167 -27.92 0.89 64.99
CA LEU A 167 -29.28 0.95 64.40
C LEU A 167 -29.58 1.63 63.04
N ILE A 168 -30.18 0.86 62.10
CA ILE A 168 -31.62 0.89 61.72
C ILE A 168 -31.89 -0.24 60.69
N GLU A 169 -33.06 -0.86 60.86
CA GLU A 169 -33.69 -1.99 60.15
C GLU A 169 -33.98 -1.74 58.66
N ASN A 170 -33.86 -2.75 57.80
CA ASN A 170 -35.02 -3.38 57.14
C ASN A 170 -34.65 -4.49 56.14
N GLU A 171 -35.66 -5.33 55.92
CA GLU A 171 -35.69 -6.70 55.41
C GLU A 171 -35.33 -6.90 53.93
N GLY A 172 -34.91 -8.12 53.58
CA GLY A 172 -34.72 -8.54 52.19
C GLY A 172 -34.11 -9.93 52.01
N GLN A 173 -34.85 -10.97 52.37
CA GLN A 173 -34.61 -12.38 52.01
C GLN A 173 -34.24 -12.60 50.53
N SER A 174 -33.26 -13.46 50.24
CA SER A 174 -33.42 -14.66 49.39
C SER A 174 -32.09 -15.31 48.96
N CYS A 175 -32.00 -16.62 49.22
CA CYS A 175 -31.30 -17.70 48.51
C CYS A 175 -30.02 -17.40 47.69
N SER A 176 -28.91 -18.05 48.04
CA SER A 176 -28.59 -19.40 47.52
C SER A 176 -27.14 -19.79 47.84
N GLN A 177 -26.99 -20.97 48.42
CA GLN A 177 -25.75 -21.74 48.45
C GLN A 177 -25.57 -22.40 47.08
N HIS A 178 -24.40 -22.28 46.45
CA HIS A 178 -23.81 -23.35 45.64
C HIS A 178 -22.34 -23.08 45.27
N ASN A 179 -21.50 -24.03 45.70
CA ASN A 179 -20.36 -24.66 45.03
C ASN A 179 -19.14 -23.82 44.62
N SER A 180 -18.11 -23.94 45.45
CA SER A 180 -16.69 -23.84 45.12
C SER A 180 -16.18 -25.13 44.46
N GLU A 181 -16.12 -25.20 43.14
CA GLU A 181 -15.36 -26.22 42.39
C GLU A 181 -15.30 -25.83 40.90
N ALA A 182 -14.29 -25.03 40.51
CA ALA A 182 -13.92 -24.83 39.11
C ALA A 182 -12.55 -24.14 39.01
N ASN A 183 -11.45 -24.90 39.00
CA ASN A 183 -10.13 -24.35 38.63
C ASN A 183 -9.25 -25.31 37.81
N GLU A 184 -9.76 -26.44 37.30
CA GLU A 184 -9.00 -27.36 36.44
C GLU A 184 -9.38 -27.30 34.94
N THR A 185 -10.40 -26.54 34.54
CA THR A 185 -10.91 -26.51 33.16
C THR A 185 -10.20 -25.53 32.20
N THR A 186 -9.24 -24.74 32.66
CA THR A 186 -8.57 -23.71 31.84
C THR A 186 -7.37 -24.21 31.04
N ASP A 187 -6.68 -25.25 31.49
CA ASP A 187 -5.51 -25.79 30.77
C ASP A 187 -5.93 -26.73 29.61
N GLU A 188 -7.02 -27.49 29.76
CA GLU A 188 -7.56 -28.34 28.69
C GLU A 188 -8.06 -27.51 27.49
N THR A 189 -8.71 -26.38 27.76
CA THR A 189 -9.21 -25.46 26.71
C THR A 189 -8.08 -24.78 25.95
N ILE A 190 -6.95 -24.48 26.61
CA ILE A 190 -5.76 -23.92 25.93
C ILE A 190 -5.08 -24.96 25.05
N GLU A 191 -4.96 -26.21 25.51
CA GLU A 191 -4.42 -27.30 24.69
C GLU A 191 -5.30 -27.59 23.47
N GLU A 192 -6.62 -27.57 23.62
CA GLU A 192 -7.56 -27.80 22.53
C GLU A 192 -7.47 -26.71 21.45
N VAL A 193 -7.41 -25.43 21.85
CA VAL A 193 -7.22 -24.32 20.91
C VAL A 193 -5.89 -24.43 20.16
N LYS A 194 -4.81 -24.85 20.85
CA LYS A 194 -3.51 -25.10 20.21
C LYS A 194 -3.60 -26.23 19.18
N ARG A 195 -4.22 -27.35 19.52
CA ARG A 195 -4.41 -28.50 18.60
C ARG A 195 -5.19 -28.10 17.35
N ILE A 196 -6.30 -27.36 17.52
CA ILE A 196 -7.11 -26.87 16.40
C ILE A 196 -6.29 -25.96 15.48
N SER A 197 -5.44 -25.09 16.05
CA SER A 197 -4.58 -24.20 15.28
C SER A 197 -3.49 -24.96 14.51
N GLU A 198 -2.88 -25.98 15.10
CA GLU A 198 -1.85 -26.82 14.46
C GLU A 198 -2.42 -27.62 13.30
N GLU A 199 -3.59 -28.24 13.48
CA GLU A 199 -4.27 -29.01 12.46
C GLU A 199 -4.68 -28.12 11.28
N HIS A 200 -5.21 -26.93 11.56
CA HIS A 200 -5.59 -25.96 10.54
C HIS A 200 -4.39 -25.54 9.66
N ILE A 201 -3.24 -25.25 10.27
CA ILE A 201 -2.03 -24.86 9.54
C ILE A 201 -1.48 -26.04 8.75
N CYS A 202 -1.48 -27.24 9.33
CA CYS A 202 -1.12 -28.48 8.63
C CYS A 202 -1.96 -28.66 7.35
N ASN A 203 -3.28 -28.48 7.45
CA ASN A 203 -4.20 -28.60 6.32
C ASN A 203 -3.95 -27.54 5.24
N ILE A 204 -3.61 -26.30 5.62
CA ILE A 204 -3.24 -25.25 4.65
C ILE A 204 -1.92 -25.61 3.94
N VAL A 205 -0.90 -26.07 4.68
CA VAL A 205 0.40 -26.44 4.11
C VAL A 205 0.25 -27.63 3.15
N LYS A 206 -0.56 -28.64 3.53
CA LYS A 206 -0.93 -29.74 2.63
C LYS A 206 -1.57 -29.22 1.34
N LYS A 207 -2.58 -28.35 1.43
CA LYS A 207 -3.22 -27.75 0.23
C LYS A 207 -2.21 -27.05 -0.70
N TYR A 208 -1.23 -26.35 -0.15
CA TYR A 208 -0.16 -25.77 -0.96
C TYR A 208 0.70 -26.82 -1.64
N GLN A 209 1.13 -27.87 -0.93
CA GLN A 209 1.91 -28.97 -1.50
C GLN A 209 1.16 -29.65 -2.66
N ILE A 210 -0.12 -29.95 -2.47
CA ILE A 210 -0.99 -30.52 -3.51
C ILE A 210 -1.08 -29.62 -4.74
N ALA A 211 -1.36 -28.32 -4.54
CA ALA A 211 -1.46 -27.38 -5.64
C ALA A 211 -0.14 -27.25 -6.43
N PHE A 212 1.01 -27.35 -5.75
CA PHE A 212 2.31 -27.35 -6.42
C PHE A 212 2.61 -28.65 -7.14
N LEU A 213 2.31 -29.82 -6.57
CA LEU A 213 2.48 -31.12 -7.25
C LEU A 213 1.65 -31.21 -8.53
N LYS A 214 0.39 -30.74 -8.49
CA LYS A 214 -0.48 -30.63 -9.66
C LYS A 214 0.15 -29.77 -10.76
N GLN A 215 0.80 -28.66 -10.41
CA GLN A 215 1.49 -27.80 -11.37
C GLN A 215 2.77 -28.43 -11.95
N LEU A 216 3.46 -29.28 -11.18
CA LEU A 216 4.72 -29.89 -11.61
C LEU A 216 4.50 -31.04 -12.59
N LYS A 217 3.58 -31.94 -12.25
CA LYS A 217 3.40 -33.14 -13.06
C LYS A 217 2.68 -32.85 -14.37
N ASN A 218 1.89 -31.77 -14.46
CA ASN A 218 1.06 -31.50 -15.65
C ASN A 218 0.20 -32.73 -16.03
N VAL A 219 -0.07 -33.59 -15.05
CA VAL A 219 -0.68 -34.89 -15.17
C VAL A 219 -2.11 -34.75 -14.65
N ASN A 220 -3.06 -35.14 -15.49
CA ASN A 220 -4.48 -35.22 -15.13
C ASN A 220 -4.80 -36.47 -14.28
N ASN A 221 -3.82 -37.37 -14.09
CA ASN A 221 -3.99 -38.56 -13.27
C ASN A 221 -3.99 -38.22 -11.77
N LYS A 222 -5.19 -38.13 -11.21
CA LYS A 222 -5.45 -37.76 -9.82
C LYS A 222 -4.89 -38.80 -8.83
N GLU A 223 -4.92 -40.08 -9.19
CA GLU A 223 -4.52 -41.20 -8.32
C GLU A 223 -3.02 -41.14 -7.99
N GLU A 224 -2.17 -40.91 -8.98
CA GLU A 224 -0.71 -40.85 -8.78
C GLU A 224 -0.28 -39.68 -7.88
N ILE A 225 -1.02 -38.56 -7.96
CA ILE A 225 -0.80 -37.40 -7.10
C ILE A 225 -1.25 -37.72 -5.67
N GLU A 226 -2.37 -38.42 -5.48
CA GLU A 226 -2.89 -38.82 -4.17
C GLU A 226 -1.95 -39.82 -3.48
N THR A 227 -1.43 -40.83 -4.19
CA THR A 227 -0.45 -41.77 -3.63
C THR A 227 0.86 -41.06 -3.21
N GLU A 228 1.33 -40.08 -3.99
CA GLU A 228 2.53 -39.31 -3.64
C GLU A 228 2.28 -38.36 -2.45
N ILE A 229 1.06 -37.85 -2.30
CA ILE A 229 0.65 -37.06 -1.13
C ILE A 229 0.56 -37.93 0.12
N GLU A 230 0.02 -39.15 0.02
CA GLU A 230 -0.07 -40.09 1.13
C GLU A 230 1.30 -40.55 1.63
N THR A 231 2.27 -40.68 0.72
CA THR A 231 3.66 -41.01 1.06
C THR A 231 4.44 -39.81 1.60
N MET A 232 3.98 -38.57 1.38
CA MET A 232 4.60 -37.39 1.97
C MET A 232 4.35 -37.32 3.48
N LYS A 233 5.43 -37.28 4.25
CA LYS A 233 5.38 -37.05 5.70
C LYS A 233 4.58 -35.78 6.01
N THR A 234 3.65 -35.90 6.97
CA THR A 234 2.86 -34.77 7.47
C THR A 234 3.79 -33.62 7.90
N PRO A 235 3.50 -32.38 7.49
CA PRO A 235 4.33 -31.24 7.86
C PRO A 235 4.31 -31.07 9.38
N ARG A 236 5.49 -30.96 10.01
CA ARG A 236 5.57 -30.67 11.45
C ARG A 236 5.34 -29.18 11.66
N VAL A 237 4.30 -28.84 12.41
CA VAL A 237 3.95 -27.47 12.78
C VAL A 237 4.08 -27.35 14.29
N GLU A 238 4.71 -26.28 14.75
CA GLU A 238 4.81 -25.93 16.17
C GLU A 238 4.23 -24.53 16.36
N VAL A 239 3.10 -24.41 17.05
CA VAL A 239 2.45 -23.11 17.30
C VAL A 239 2.91 -22.54 18.64
N ARG A 240 3.43 -21.31 18.62
CA ARG A 240 3.80 -20.54 19.81
C ARG A 240 3.16 -19.16 19.71
N ASP A 241 2.09 -18.94 20.48
CA ASP A 241 1.30 -17.71 20.48
C ASP A 241 0.80 -17.38 19.06
N ASP A 242 1.04 -16.16 18.58
CA ASP A 242 0.66 -15.70 17.24
C ASP A 242 1.63 -16.13 16.12
N ILE A 243 2.58 -17.04 16.41
CA ILE A 243 3.61 -17.49 15.46
C ILE A 243 3.59 -19.01 15.36
N ALA A 244 3.39 -19.50 14.14
CA ALA A 244 3.54 -20.92 13.83
C ALA A 244 4.84 -21.17 13.09
N TYR A 245 5.55 -22.21 13.49
CA TYR A 245 6.77 -22.64 12.85
C TYR A 245 6.51 -23.92 12.05
N VAL A 246 6.57 -23.81 10.73
CA VAL A 246 6.38 -24.93 9.80
C VAL A 246 7.74 -25.48 9.40
N LEU A 247 8.03 -26.73 9.76
CA LEU A 247 9.24 -27.43 9.34
C LEU A 247 9.06 -28.01 7.94
N CYS A 248 9.89 -27.61 6.98
CA CYS A 248 9.87 -28.18 5.64
C CYS A 248 10.41 -29.62 5.67
N HIS A 249 9.64 -30.60 5.19
CA HIS A 249 10.09 -32.00 5.14
C HIS A 249 11.21 -32.24 4.12
N ILE A 250 11.37 -31.37 3.11
CA ILE A 250 12.36 -31.54 2.04
C ILE A 250 13.77 -31.18 2.52
N CYS A 251 13.91 -30.11 3.31
CA CYS A 251 15.23 -29.58 3.70
C CYS A 251 15.38 -29.26 5.19
N GLY A 252 14.36 -29.54 6.01
CA GLY A 252 14.37 -29.25 7.45
C GLY A 252 14.25 -27.76 7.81
N PHE A 253 14.16 -26.85 6.83
CA PHE A 253 14.09 -25.41 7.11
C PHE A 253 12.80 -25.04 7.85
N LYS A 254 12.96 -24.28 8.95
CA LYS A 254 11.86 -23.84 9.82
C LYS A 254 11.33 -22.48 9.36
N SER A 255 10.19 -22.48 8.67
CA SER A 255 9.53 -21.27 8.14
C SER A 255 8.51 -20.70 9.14
N LYS A 256 8.47 -19.38 9.29
CA LYS A 256 7.49 -18.70 10.17
C LYS A 256 6.20 -18.39 9.40
N ALA A 257 5.05 -18.68 10.01
CA ALA A 257 3.73 -18.18 9.66
C ALA A 257 3.19 -17.35 10.82
N TYR A 258 2.43 -16.29 10.49
CA TYR A 258 1.96 -15.32 11.48
C TYR A 258 0.44 -15.31 11.53
N CYS A 259 -0.13 -15.29 12.73
CA CYS A 259 -1.56 -15.01 12.91
C CYS A 259 -1.79 -13.51 12.79
N VAL A 260 -2.72 -13.10 11.93
CA VAL A 260 -3.11 -11.70 11.78
C VAL A 260 -4.60 -11.59 12.05
N LEU A 261 -4.96 -10.69 12.96
CA LEU A 261 -6.35 -10.31 13.19
C LEU A 261 -6.88 -9.55 11.96
N GLY A 262 -7.73 -10.21 11.17
CA GLY A 262 -8.53 -9.57 10.12
C GLY A 262 -9.74 -8.84 10.70
N ARG A 263 -10.49 -8.12 9.86
CA ARG A 263 -11.70 -7.37 10.29
C ARG A 263 -12.77 -8.24 10.96
N TYR A 264 -12.81 -9.55 10.66
CA TYR A 264 -13.87 -10.44 11.14
C TYR A 264 -13.37 -11.77 11.73
N LYS A 265 -12.15 -12.23 11.41
CA LYS A 265 -11.56 -13.49 11.92
C LYS A 265 -10.03 -13.41 11.94
N GLN A 266 -9.40 -14.20 12.81
CA GLN A 266 -7.96 -14.48 12.75
C GLN A 266 -7.63 -15.23 11.46
N ARG A 267 -6.55 -14.86 10.78
CA ARG A 267 -6.05 -15.55 9.59
C ARG A 267 -4.56 -15.78 9.68
N TRP A 268 -4.11 -16.96 9.26
CA TRP A 268 -2.68 -17.27 9.17
C TRP A 268 -2.10 -16.76 7.84
N VAL A 269 -0.99 -16.03 7.92
CA VAL A 269 -0.22 -15.53 6.77
C VAL A 269 1.02 -16.40 6.58
N LEU A 270 0.99 -17.26 5.57
CA LEU A 270 2.04 -18.25 5.26
C LEU A 270 2.98 -17.79 4.13
N SER A 271 3.21 -16.49 3.97
CA SER A 271 3.99 -15.93 2.84
C SER A 271 5.42 -16.47 2.77
N ASN A 272 6.08 -16.65 3.92
CA ASN A 272 7.43 -17.21 4.02
C ASN A 272 7.45 -18.71 3.70
N VAL A 273 6.47 -19.46 4.23
CA VAL A 273 6.30 -20.90 3.97
C VAL A 273 6.10 -21.13 2.47
N ASN A 274 5.18 -20.39 1.83
CA ASN A 274 4.91 -20.48 0.40
C ASN A 274 6.15 -20.11 -0.45
N ARG A 275 6.86 -19.02 -0.09
CA ARG A 275 8.11 -18.63 -0.76
C ARG A 275 9.17 -19.73 -0.69
N HIS A 276 9.31 -20.36 0.48
CA HIS A 276 10.26 -21.43 0.70
C HIS A 276 9.90 -22.68 -0.13
N PHE A 277 8.67 -23.16 -0.10
CA PHE A 277 8.25 -24.31 -0.93
C PHE A 277 8.47 -24.04 -2.42
N LYS A 278 8.18 -22.82 -2.91
CA LYS A 278 8.49 -22.42 -4.30
C LYS A 278 9.96 -22.59 -4.68
N THR A 279 10.91 -22.49 -3.75
CA THR A 279 12.34 -22.68 -4.07
C THR A 279 12.71 -24.14 -4.31
N HIS A 280 12.16 -25.10 -3.56
CA HIS A 280 12.39 -26.53 -3.81
C HIS A 280 11.84 -26.95 -5.16
N PHE A 281 10.63 -26.51 -5.47
CA PHE A 281 9.94 -26.92 -6.68
C PHE A 281 10.48 -26.24 -7.95
N LYS A 282 11.04 -25.02 -7.85
CA LYS A 282 11.77 -24.41 -8.98
C LYS A 282 13.04 -25.19 -9.34
N ASN A 283 13.72 -25.75 -8.35
CA ASN A 283 14.96 -26.50 -8.57
C ASN A 283 14.69 -27.90 -9.13
N LEU A 284 13.60 -28.55 -8.74
CA LEU A 284 13.16 -29.85 -9.29
C LEU A 284 12.87 -29.78 -10.81
N ASN A 285 12.29 -28.67 -11.28
CA ASN A 285 12.08 -28.43 -12.71
C ASN A 285 13.38 -28.17 -13.48
N ALA A 286 14.40 -27.62 -12.83
CA ALA A 286 15.69 -27.40 -13.45
C ALA A 286 16.44 -28.72 -13.63
N THR A 287 16.39 -29.62 -12.64
CA THR A 287 17.06 -30.93 -12.68
C THR A 287 16.45 -31.89 -13.70
N ASN A 288 15.15 -31.80 -13.98
CA ASN A 288 14.51 -32.61 -15.03
C ASN A 288 14.76 -32.09 -16.45
N LYS A 289 15.16 -30.82 -16.61
CA LYS A 289 15.59 -30.27 -17.92
C LYS A 289 17.06 -30.49 -18.23
N SER A 290 17.86 -30.98 -17.27
CA SER A 290 19.32 -31.11 -17.40
C SER A 290 19.82 -32.54 -17.21
N LYS A 291 19.09 -33.56 -17.67
CA LYS A 291 19.61 -34.91 -17.87
C LYS A 291 20.02 -35.15 -19.33
N ILE A 292 20.87 -34.27 -19.86
CA ILE A 292 21.84 -34.57 -20.92
C ILE A 292 23.10 -33.78 -20.53
N LEU A 293 24.24 -34.48 -20.44
CA LEU A 293 25.61 -34.05 -20.09
C LEU A 293 26.01 -34.15 -18.59
N THR A 294 26.56 -35.33 -18.28
CA THR A 294 27.82 -35.63 -17.58
C THR A 294 28.28 -34.77 -16.39
N THR A 295 28.50 -35.51 -15.28
CA THR A 295 29.53 -35.35 -14.25
C THR A 295 30.52 -34.20 -14.42
N ASP A 296 30.42 -33.19 -13.57
CA ASP A 296 31.49 -32.88 -12.61
C ASP A 296 31.06 -31.84 -11.57
N CYS A 297 31.51 -32.08 -10.35
CA CYS A 297 31.29 -31.26 -9.17
C CYS A 297 32.15 -30.00 -9.27
N GLU A 298 31.59 -28.78 -9.30
CA GLU A 298 32.33 -27.60 -8.82
C GLU A 298 31.50 -26.34 -8.50
N LYS A 299 31.73 -25.85 -7.27
CA LYS A 299 31.75 -24.46 -6.76
C LYS A 299 30.69 -23.46 -7.28
N LYS A 300 29.77 -23.12 -6.36
CA LYS A 300 28.83 -22.00 -6.44
C LYS A 300 29.54 -20.68 -6.75
N ARG A 301 29.28 -20.10 -7.93
CA ARG A 301 29.67 -18.73 -8.30
C ARG A 301 28.90 -17.71 -7.46
N THR A 302 29.60 -16.79 -6.81
CA THR A 302 29.03 -15.64 -6.10
C THR A 302 29.04 -14.38 -6.97
N ILE A 303 28.17 -13.42 -6.61
CA ILE A 303 27.97 -12.11 -7.26
C ILE A 303 29.26 -11.30 -7.48
N TYR A 304 30.32 -11.59 -6.73
CA TYR A 304 31.63 -10.94 -6.89
C TYR A 304 32.30 -11.18 -8.25
N SER A 305 31.93 -12.26 -8.95
CA SER A 305 32.48 -12.59 -10.28
C SER A 305 32.08 -11.62 -11.40
N TYR A 306 31.07 -10.76 -11.18
CA TYR A 306 30.65 -9.74 -12.15
C TYR A 306 31.41 -8.41 -12.04
N PHE A 307 32.21 -8.19 -10.98
CA PHE A 307 32.83 -6.89 -10.68
C PHE A 307 34.37 -6.88 -10.78
N SER A 308 34.99 -7.92 -11.32
CA SER A 308 36.44 -7.91 -11.56
C SER A 308 36.72 -7.27 -12.91
N ALA A 309 37.03 -5.98 -12.92
CA ALA A 309 37.56 -5.28 -14.08
C ALA A 309 38.94 -5.84 -14.43
N LYS A 310 39.16 -6.18 -15.71
CA LYS A 310 40.50 -6.47 -16.24
C LYS A 310 41.29 -5.14 -16.30
N PRO A 311 42.58 -5.12 -15.91
CA PRO A 311 43.42 -3.96 -16.15
C PRO A 311 43.67 -3.79 -17.65
N LEU A 312 43.54 -2.56 -18.14
CA LEU A 312 43.96 -2.16 -19.48
C LEU A 312 45.49 -2.18 -19.53
N ASN A 313 46.03 -2.94 -20.49
CA ASN A 313 47.44 -2.94 -20.83
C ASN A 313 47.84 -1.57 -21.37
N GLU A 314 48.83 -0.96 -20.71
CA GLU A 314 49.61 0.13 -21.25
C GLU A 314 50.43 -0.38 -22.44
N ASN A 315 50.24 0.22 -23.62
CA ASN A 315 51.22 0.16 -24.68
C ASN A 315 51.81 1.55 -24.89
N LYS A 316 53.05 1.69 -24.43
CA LYS A 316 54.00 2.71 -24.88
C LYS A 316 54.21 2.58 -26.38
N LYS A 317 54.16 3.71 -27.11
CA LYS A 317 55.14 4.01 -28.15
C LYS A 317 55.26 5.51 -28.36
N SER A 318 56.47 5.87 -28.71
CA SER A 318 57.19 7.10 -28.51
C SER A 318 57.09 8.08 -29.68
N ALA A 319 57.17 9.36 -29.31
CA ALA A 319 57.98 10.46 -29.88
C ALA A 319 58.08 10.66 -31.39
N SER A 320 57.77 11.91 -31.77
CA SER A 320 58.46 12.82 -32.72
C SER A 320 57.37 13.64 -33.41
N ASP A 321 57.51 14.92 -33.72
CA ASP A 321 58.41 15.97 -33.32
C ASP A 321 57.70 17.26 -33.78
N CYS A 322 58.08 18.37 -33.16
CA CYS A 322 58.12 19.73 -33.72
C CYS A 322 56.86 20.37 -34.39
N ASN A 323 56.41 21.42 -33.69
CA ASN A 323 56.41 22.80 -34.18
C ASN A 323 55.33 23.30 -35.14
N ASN A 324 54.65 24.32 -34.59
CA ASN A 324 54.49 25.67 -35.13
C ASN A 324 53.17 26.09 -35.76
N SER A 325 52.78 27.27 -35.27
CA SER A 325 52.07 28.38 -35.90
C SER A 325 50.63 28.13 -36.34
N SER A 326 49.65 28.74 -35.68
CA SER A 326 49.32 30.18 -35.67
C SER A 326 48.60 30.61 -36.95
N SER A 327 47.61 31.49 -36.74
CA SER A 327 46.86 32.25 -37.75
C SER A 327 45.83 31.42 -38.53
N ASP A 328 44.68 31.92 -38.97
CA ASP A 328 43.88 33.09 -38.64
C ASP A 328 42.64 32.98 -39.55
N LEU A 329 41.58 33.69 -39.16
CA LEU A 329 40.62 34.38 -40.04
C LEU A 329 39.72 33.58 -41.01
N LEU A 330 38.43 33.71 -40.67
CA LEU A 330 37.36 34.33 -41.47
C LEU A 330 36.91 33.75 -42.82
N SER A 331 35.59 33.91 -42.98
CA SER A 331 34.83 34.17 -44.23
C SER A 331 34.68 32.98 -45.16
N SER A 332 33.60 32.83 -45.92
CA SER A 332 32.27 33.42 -46.04
C SER A 332 31.69 32.76 -47.30
N ASP A 333 30.38 32.59 -47.34
CA ASP A 333 29.51 32.62 -48.53
C ASP A 333 29.85 31.77 -49.77
N ASN A 334 28.91 30.92 -50.16
CA ASN A 334 28.09 31.08 -51.38
C ASN A 334 27.25 29.81 -51.62
N ILE A 335 25.92 29.92 -51.73
CA ILE A 335 25.14 30.12 -52.97
C ILE A 335 25.37 29.01 -54.02
N GLY A 336 24.28 28.33 -54.39
CA GLY A 336 24.22 27.41 -55.52
C GLY A 336 23.08 26.38 -55.37
N THR A 337 21.81 26.75 -55.52
CA THR A 337 20.98 26.48 -56.72
C THR A 337 21.25 25.16 -57.45
N GLY A 338 20.21 24.34 -57.60
CA GLY A 338 19.98 23.60 -58.85
C GLY A 338 19.56 22.13 -58.75
N GLY A 339 18.33 21.85 -59.20
CA GLY A 339 17.89 20.64 -59.93
C GLY A 339 17.74 19.35 -59.13
N SER A 340 16.54 18.82 -58.89
CA SER A 340 15.63 18.12 -59.83
C SER A 340 16.26 16.92 -60.54
N THR A 341 15.90 15.72 -60.11
CA THR A 341 15.52 14.61 -61.02
C THR A 341 14.66 13.61 -60.26
N GLU A 342 13.47 13.40 -60.80
CA GLU A 342 12.55 12.31 -60.53
C GLU A 342 13.16 11.00 -61.03
N GLU A 343 12.97 9.90 -60.31
CA GLU A 343 13.01 8.56 -60.89
C GLU A 343 11.86 7.72 -60.32
N GLU A 344 10.99 7.34 -61.25
CA GLU A 344 9.92 6.37 -61.12
C GLU A 344 10.47 4.97 -60.81
N ILE A 345 9.83 4.26 -59.89
CA ILE A 345 9.92 2.80 -59.83
C ILE A 345 8.49 2.26 -59.77
N GLN A 346 8.00 1.81 -60.93
CA GLN A 346 6.97 0.78 -61.05
C GLN A 346 7.62 -0.59 -60.79
N ILE A 347 6.91 -1.53 -60.15
CA ILE A 347 6.89 -2.97 -60.49
C ILE A 347 5.79 -3.67 -59.65
N ASN A 348 4.76 -4.08 -60.40
CA ASN A 348 3.98 -5.33 -60.41
C ASN A 348 3.27 -5.89 -59.16
N ASN A 349 1.94 -5.91 -59.31
CA ASN A 349 0.95 -6.75 -58.66
C ASN A 349 1.12 -8.24 -59.03
N LEU A 350 0.87 -9.14 -58.07
CA LEU A 350 0.57 -10.55 -58.29
C LEU A 350 -0.42 -11.02 -57.22
N GLU A 351 -1.66 -11.30 -57.63
CA GLU A 351 -2.65 -12.10 -56.91
C GLU A 351 -2.22 -13.57 -56.87
N PRO A 352 -2.79 -14.36 -55.94
CA PRO A 352 -3.35 -15.63 -56.42
C PRO A 352 -4.74 -15.98 -55.87
N ALA A 353 -5.57 -16.35 -56.84
CA ALA A 353 -6.69 -17.28 -56.91
C ALA A 353 -7.12 -18.10 -55.67
N ALA A 354 -8.44 -18.17 -55.51
CA ALA A 354 -9.20 -19.18 -54.78
C ALA A 354 -9.30 -20.52 -55.54
N PRO A 355 -9.70 -21.61 -54.84
CA PRO A 355 -10.57 -22.58 -55.50
C PRO A 355 -11.81 -22.99 -54.67
N LEU A 356 -12.88 -23.28 -55.42
CA LEU A 356 -14.16 -23.82 -55.00
C LEU A 356 -14.11 -25.34 -54.67
N ALA A 357 -14.89 -25.70 -53.65
CA ALA A 357 -15.84 -26.81 -53.51
C ALA A 357 -15.53 -28.24 -54.03
N GLN A 358 -15.82 -29.24 -53.18
CA GLN A 358 -16.72 -30.36 -53.52
C GLN A 358 -17.21 -31.12 -52.27
N ASN A 359 -18.52 -31.40 -52.27
CA ASN A 359 -19.29 -32.23 -51.34
C ASN A 359 -19.03 -33.72 -51.58
N ILE A 360 -18.96 -34.55 -50.52
CA ILE A 360 -19.45 -35.95 -50.53
C ILE A 360 -19.92 -36.32 -49.11
N ASP A 361 -21.17 -36.77 -49.01
CA ASP A 361 -21.80 -37.64 -48.00
C ASP A 361 -22.47 -38.79 -48.80
N PRO A 362 -22.94 -39.94 -48.26
CA PRO A 362 -23.35 -40.20 -46.86
C PRO A 362 -23.08 -41.63 -46.30
N ALA A 363 -23.52 -41.82 -45.04
CA ALA A 363 -24.14 -43.01 -44.43
C ALA A 363 -23.32 -44.27 -44.06
N LEU A 364 -23.38 -44.62 -42.76
CA LEU A 364 -23.57 -46.00 -42.29
C LEU A 364 -24.08 -46.03 -40.83
N GLU A 365 -25.01 -46.95 -40.60
CA GLU A 365 -25.93 -47.09 -39.46
C GLU A 365 -25.53 -48.22 -38.48
N ILE A 366 -25.87 -48.04 -37.17
CA ILE A 366 -26.34 -49.04 -36.16
C ILE A 366 -25.27 -49.99 -35.54
N PRO A 367 -25.40 -50.53 -34.27
CA PRO A 367 -26.51 -50.45 -33.29
C PRO A 367 -26.21 -49.99 -31.85
N ASN A 368 -27.31 -49.65 -31.19
CA ASN A 368 -27.57 -49.55 -29.76
C ASN A 368 -27.12 -50.76 -28.94
N ASN A 369 -26.65 -50.50 -27.71
CA ASN A 369 -26.91 -51.37 -26.57
C ASN A 369 -27.27 -50.55 -25.34
N ASN A 370 -28.44 -50.87 -24.80
CA ASN A 370 -29.02 -50.35 -23.56
C ASN A 370 -28.22 -50.84 -22.35
N LEU A 371 -27.95 -49.95 -21.39
CA LEU A 371 -27.83 -50.34 -19.99
C LEU A 371 -28.35 -49.20 -19.11
N GLU A 372 -29.49 -49.44 -18.46
CA GLU A 372 -30.03 -48.63 -17.37
C GLU A 372 -29.06 -48.65 -16.19
N VAL A 373 -28.61 -47.47 -15.76
CA VAL A 373 -28.09 -47.26 -14.41
C VAL A 373 -28.65 -45.96 -13.86
N VAL A 374 -29.22 -46.11 -12.67
CA VAL A 374 -29.99 -45.15 -11.88
C VAL A 374 -29.22 -43.84 -11.62
N ASP A 375 -29.88 -42.73 -11.95
CA ASP A 375 -29.38 -41.37 -11.80
C ASP A 375 -29.83 -40.79 -10.46
N LEU A 376 -28.89 -40.49 -9.55
CA LEU A 376 -29.12 -39.66 -8.37
C LEU A 376 -27.83 -38.88 -8.05
N THR A 377 -27.94 -37.56 -8.26
CA THR A 377 -27.11 -36.46 -7.76
C THR A 377 -25.86 -36.05 -8.57
N SER A 378 -25.89 -34.84 -9.17
CA SER A 378 -24.86 -33.77 -9.04
C SER A 378 -24.74 -32.81 -10.25
N THR A 379 -25.85 -32.22 -10.72
CA THR A 379 -25.82 -31.20 -11.79
C THR A 379 -25.07 -29.92 -11.40
N SER A 380 -24.92 -29.59 -10.10
CA SER A 380 -24.31 -28.33 -9.66
C SER A 380 -22.76 -28.30 -9.67
N GLN A 381 -22.09 -29.46 -9.66
CA GLN A 381 -20.62 -29.50 -9.69
C GLN A 381 -20.05 -29.46 -11.10
N ALA A 382 -20.76 -30.03 -12.08
CA ALA A 382 -20.33 -30.01 -13.48
C ALA A 382 -20.36 -28.59 -14.08
N GLU A 383 -21.38 -27.80 -13.74
CA GLU A 383 -21.47 -26.38 -14.16
C GLU A 383 -20.37 -25.53 -13.50
N TYR A 384 -20.05 -25.77 -12.23
CA TYR A 384 -18.97 -25.08 -11.53
C TYR A 384 -17.57 -25.35 -12.13
N VAL A 385 -17.35 -26.56 -12.64
CA VAL A 385 -16.07 -26.94 -13.27
C VAL A 385 -15.95 -26.34 -14.68
N GLN A 386 -17.03 -26.29 -15.47
CA GLN A 386 -17.03 -25.63 -16.77
C GLN A 386 -16.83 -24.11 -16.68
N GLU A 387 -17.40 -23.45 -15.66
CA GLU A 387 -17.21 -22.01 -15.41
C GLU A 387 -15.74 -21.68 -15.09
N ASN A 388 -15.06 -22.52 -14.31
CA ASN A 388 -13.66 -22.36 -13.94
C ASN A 388 -12.68 -22.64 -15.10
N LEU A 389 -13.02 -23.55 -16.01
CA LEU A 389 -12.22 -23.83 -17.22
C LEU A 389 -12.28 -22.66 -18.21
N ARG A 390 -13.43 -21.97 -18.34
CA ARG A 390 -13.58 -20.76 -19.16
C ARG A 390 -12.78 -19.55 -18.66
N GLN A 391 -12.47 -19.48 -17.37
CA GLN A 391 -11.64 -18.39 -16.81
C GLN A 391 -10.13 -18.56 -17.12
N CYS A 392 -9.68 -19.77 -17.44
CA CYS A 392 -8.25 -20.07 -17.62
C CYS A 392 -7.73 -19.81 -19.04
N SER A 393 -8.62 -19.74 -20.05
CA SER A 393 -8.28 -19.51 -21.46
C SER A 393 -8.22 -18.03 -21.89
N GLN A 394 -8.47 -17.09 -20.96
CA GLN A 394 -8.43 -15.66 -21.28
C GLN A 394 -6.99 -15.18 -21.48
N PRO A 395 -6.69 -14.43 -22.57
CA PRO A 395 -5.35 -13.89 -22.83
C PRO A 395 -4.87 -13.06 -21.63
N ARG A 396 -3.58 -13.19 -21.29
CA ARG A 396 -2.96 -12.52 -20.13
C ARG A 396 -3.14 -11.00 -20.21
N ARG A 397 -4.21 -10.51 -19.58
CA ARG A 397 -4.49 -9.07 -19.48
C ARG A 397 -3.34 -8.37 -18.76
N SER A 398 -2.89 -7.24 -19.29
CA SER A 398 -1.86 -6.41 -18.68
C SER A 398 -2.23 -6.03 -17.24
N ARG A 399 -1.23 -5.76 -16.40
CA ARG A 399 -1.42 -5.37 -15.00
C ARG A 399 -2.30 -4.11 -14.86
N ALA A 400 -2.22 -3.19 -15.83
CA ALA A 400 -3.06 -1.99 -15.89
C ALA A 400 -4.53 -2.35 -16.16
N THR A 401 -4.80 -3.23 -17.12
CA THR A 401 -6.16 -3.73 -17.39
C THR A 401 -6.75 -4.53 -16.22
N LYS A 402 -5.93 -5.28 -15.48
CA LYS A 402 -6.39 -5.95 -14.25
C LYS A 402 -6.73 -4.94 -13.15
N ALA A 403 -5.94 -3.87 -13.00
CA ALA A 403 -6.22 -2.81 -12.04
C ALA A 403 -7.46 -1.98 -12.40
N CYS A 404 -7.68 -1.68 -13.69
CA CYS A 404 -8.92 -1.05 -14.17
C CYS A 404 -10.13 -1.95 -13.92
N LYS A 405 -10.10 -3.22 -14.34
CA LYS A 405 -11.23 -4.13 -14.12
C LYS A 405 -11.49 -4.44 -12.65
N SER A 406 -10.45 -4.57 -11.84
CA SER A 406 -10.61 -4.73 -10.39
C SER A 406 -11.22 -3.49 -9.74
N ARG A 407 -11.02 -2.29 -10.31
CA ARG A 407 -11.70 -1.08 -9.86
C ARG A 407 -13.13 -1.03 -10.39
N GLU A 408 -13.36 -1.35 -11.66
CA GLU A 408 -14.72 -1.45 -12.24
C GLU A 408 -15.60 -2.45 -11.47
N MET A 409 -15.05 -3.59 -11.03
CA MET A 409 -15.73 -4.57 -10.18
C MET A 409 -15.88 -4.15 -8.71
N GLN A 410 -15.20 -3.08 -8.28
CA GLN A 410 -15.24 -2.54 -6.91
C GLN A 410 -16.01 -1.22 -6.81
N LEU A 411 -16.42 -0.63 -7.93
CA LEU A 411 -17.36 0.50 -7.89
C LEU A 411 -18.68 -0.08 -7.41
N ASP A 412 -19.19 0.48 -6.32
CA ASP A 412 -20.50 0.13 -5.76
C ASP A 412 -21.54 0.21 -6.89
N ILE A 413 -22.47 -0.73 -6.95
CA ILE A 413 -23.55 -0.74 -7.96
C ILE A 413 -24.33 0.58 -7.90
N ASN A 414 -24.28 1.26 -6.75
CA ASN A 414 -24.92 2.55 -6.50
C ASN A 414 -24.08 3.78 -6.88
N GLN A 415 -22.86 3.62 -7.39
CA GLN A 415 -22.05 4.76 -7.82
C GLN A 415 -22.53 5.27 -9.18
N LEU A 416 -23.20 6.43 -9.15
CA LEU A 416 -23.63 7.17 -10.35
C LEU A 416 -22.49 7.32 -11.35
N LYS A 417 -22.67 6.73 -12.53
CA LYS A 417 -21.79 6.90 -13.68
C LYS A 417 -22.17 8.17 -14.40
N MET A 418 -21.21 8.78 -15.09
CA MET A 418 -21.49 9.94 -15.94
C MET A 418 -22.54 9.61 -17.03
N THR A 419 -22.60 8.36 -17.46
CA THR A 419 -23.61 7.85 -18.40
C THR A 419 -25.02 7.90 -17.83
N ASP A 420 -25.18 7.75 -16.51
CA ASP A 420 -26.50 7.77 -15.86
C ASP A 420 -27.10 9.19 -15.89
N TYR A 421 -26.24 10.21 -16.00
CA TYR A 421 -26.67 11.59 -16.23
C TYR A 421 -27.16 11.82 -17.66
N PHE A 422 -26.80 10.98 -18.64
CA PHE A 422 -27.35 11.12 -19.99
C PHE A 422 -28.83 10.77 -20.05
N ASP A 423 -29.28 9.77 -19.30
CA ASP A 423 -30.71 9.45 -19.19
C ASP A 423 -31.48 10.59 -18.52
N ILE A 424 -30.89 11.23 -17.51
CA ILE A 424 -31.46 12.42 -16.88
C ILE A 424 -31.50 13.59 -17.88
N CYS A 425 -30.43 13.80 -18.65
CA CYS A 425 -30.39 14.84 -19.68
C CYS A 425 -31.43 14.62 -20.78
N GLU A 426 -31.63 13.38 -21.23
CA GLU A 426 -32.66 13.04 -22.22
C GLU A 426 -34.06 13.21 -21.63
N LYS A 427 -34.31 12.85 -20.36
CA LYS A 427 -35.58 13.13 -19.68
C LYS A 427 -35.87 14.63 -19.60
N ILE A 428 -34.88 15.43 -19.20
CA ILE A 428 -34.99 16.90 -19.17
C ILE A 428 -35.26 17.43 -20.58
N LYS A 429 -34.58 16.91 -21.60
CA LYS A 429 -34.80 17.29 -23.00
C LYS A 429 -36.21 16.95 -23.48
N CYS A 430 -36.74 15.77 -23.14
CA CYS A 430 -38.14 15.42 -23.42
C CYS A 430 -39.11 16.39 -22.71
N GLN A 431 -38.88 16.68 -21.43
CA GLN A 431 -39.71 17.64 -20.68
C GLN A 431 -39.67 19.06 -21.26
N ILE A 432 -38.50 19.51 -21.73
CA ILE A 432 -38.34 20.78 -22.45
C ILE A 432 -39.12 20.75 -23.77
N GLN A 433 -39.14 19.63 -24.49
CA GLN A 433 -39.86 19.51 -25.75
C GLN A 433 -41.39 19.43 -25.58
N GLU A 434 -41.86 18.75 -24.54
CA GLU A 434 -43.28 18.58 -24.21
C GLU A 434 -43.92 19.87 -23.66
N CYS A 435 -43.13 20.74 -23.02
CA CYS A 435 -43.62 21.99 -22.42
C CYS A 435 -43.21 23.23 -23.25
N PRO A 436 -44.12 23.85 -24.04
CA PRO A 436 -43.78 24.95 -24.94
C PRO A 436 -43.21 26.18 -24.23
N SER A 437 -43.69 26.50 -23.02
CA SER A 437 -43.17 27.61 -22.22
C SER A 437 -41.72 27.37 -21.82
N LEU A 438 -41.41 26.18 -21.32
CA LEU A 438 -40.06 25.77 -20.93
C LEU A 438 -39.10 25.76 -22.14
N LYS A 439 -39.57 25.30 -23.30
CA LYS A 439 -38.82 25.35 -24.57
C LYS A 439 -38.44 26.78 -24.94
N THR A 440 -39.37 27.71 -24.77
CA THR A 440 -39.18 29.12 -25.13
C THR A 440 -38.17 29.79 -24.20
N GLU A 441 -38.30 29.58 -22.88
CA GLU A 441 -37.34 30.10 -21.88
C GLU A 441 -35.94 29.50 -22.04
N PHE A 442 -35.85 28.18 -22.30
CA PHE A 442 -34.57 27.51 -22.51
C PHE A 442 -33.89 28.01 -23.78
N THR A 443 -34.65 28.20 -24.87
CA THR A 443 -34.13 28.75 -26.13
C THR A 443 -33.65 30.19 -25.95
N LEU A 444 -34.40 31.02 -25.21
CA LEU A 444 -34.02 32.39 -24.90
C LEU A 444 -32.73 32.43 -24.06
N SER A 445 -32.64 31.58 -23.03
CA SER A 445 -31.45 31.47 -22.17
C SER A 445 -30.23 30.94 -22.94
N ALA A 446 -30.43 29.94 -23.82
CA ALA A 446 -29.37 29.43 -24.69
C ALA A 446 -28.88 30.51 -25.65
N ASN A 447 -29.79 31.28 -26.26
CA ASN A 447 -29.44 32.39 -27.15
C ASN A 447 -28.67 33.49 -26.42
N LEU A 448 -29.05 33.85 -25.19
CA LEU A 448 -28.29 34.80 -24.36
C LEU A 448 -26.88 34.28 -24.06
N PHE A 449 -26.75 32.99 -23.73
CA PHE A 449 -25.44 32.37 -23.52
C PHE A 449 -24.58 32.38 -24.80
N PHE A 450 -25.17 32.07 -25.96
CA PHE A 450 -24.47 32.13 -27.24
C PHE A 450 -24.08 33.55 -27.65
N GLN A 451 -24.93 34.55 -27.38
CA GLN A 451 -24.61 35.96 -27.60
C GLN A 451 -23.43 36.41 -26.72
N GLN A 452 -23.39 36.03 -25.45
CA GLN A 452 -22.25 36.27 -24.56
C GLN A 452 -20.97 35.56 -25.03
N LYS A 453 -21.09 34.38 -25.65
CA LYS A 453 -19.95 33.65 -26.23
C LYS A 453 -19.46 34.27 -27.54
N ASN A 454 -20.34 34.83 -28.37
CA ASN A 454 -19.96 35.55 -29.59
C ASN A 454 -19.29 36.90 -29.28
N LEU A 455 -19.63 37.56 -28.16
CA LEU A 455 -18.87 38.72 -27.64
C LEU A 455 -17.39 38.39 -27.36
N ARG A 456 -17.04 37.12 -27.10
CA ARG A 456 -15.64 36.69 -26.99
C ARG A 456 -14.97 36.40 -28.33
N LYS A 457 -15.72 36.06 -29.38
CA LYS A 457 -15.14 35.78 -30.71
C LYS A 457 -14.58 37.03 -31.38
N ASN A 458 -15.10 38.23 -31.06
CA ASN A 458 -14.52 39.49 -31.53
C ASN A 458 -13.13 39.79 -30.94
N ILE A 459 -12.67 39.02 -29.95
CA ILE A 459 -11.30 39.09 -29.42
C ILE A 459 -10.35 38.14 -30.19
N ASP A 460 -10.89 37.09 -30.84
CA ASP A 460 -10.11 36.06 -31.53
C ASP A 460 -9.87 36.37 -33.03
N GLU A 461 -10.61 37.32 -33.63
CA GLU A 461 -10.41 37.80 -35.01
C GLU A 461 -9.04 38.47 -35.25
N PHE A 462 -8.24 38.68 -34.19
CA PHE A 462 -6.86 39.18 -34.32
C PHE A 462 -5.81 38.09 -34.59
N THR A 463 -6.21 36.82 -34.77
CA THR A 463 -5.27 35.70 -34.97
C THR A 463 -5.54 34.85 -36.22
N ASP A 464 -6.02 35.48 -37.27
CA ASP A 464 -6.38 34.81 -38.52
C ASP A 464 -5.17 34.62 -39.48
N SER A 465 -4.18 33.83 -39.05
CA SER A 465 -3.19 33.23 -39.98
C SER A 465 -2.39 32.08 -39.38
N LYS A 466 -2.98 30.88 -39.30
CA LYS A 466 -2.28 29.60 -39.60
C LYS A 466 -3.25 28.42 -39.56
N LYS A 467 -3.48 27.84 -40.74
CA LYS A 467 -4.28 26.65 -40.97
C LYS A 467 -3.72 25.45 -40.19
N ASN A 468 -4.62 24.72 -39.52
CA ASN A 468 -4.45 23.39 -38.88
C ASN A 468 -4.05 23.31 -37.40
N THR A 469 -4.07 24.41 -36.64
CA THR A 469 -4.08 24.32 -35.17
C THR A 469 -5.53 24.27 -34.67
N PRO A 470 -5.93 23.23 -33.89
CA PRO A 470 -7.26 23.20 -33.30
C PRO A 470 -7.45 24.43 -32.42
N SER A 471 -8.43 25.27 -32.78
CA SER A 471 -8.72 26.53 -32.07
C SER A 471 -9.31 26.30 -30.68
N ASP A 472 -9.91 25.11 -30.44
CA ASP A 472 -10.50 24.71 -29.16
C ASP A 472 -9.82 23.44 -28.62
N PHE A 473 -9.67 23.37 -27.29
CA PHE A 473 -9.25 22.18 -26.57
C PHE A 473 -10.10 20.96 -26.92
N PHE A 474 -11.42 21.13 -26.99
CA PHE A 474 -12.30 20.03 -27.32
C PHE A 474 -12.05 19.48 -28.72
N ASP A 475 -11.66 20.33 -29.66
CA ASP A 475 -11.31 19.92 -31.02
C ASP A 475 -9.97 19.20 -31.05
N ALA A 476 -9.00 19.61 -30.22
CA ALA A 476 -7.76 18.85 -30.03
C ALA A 476 -8.02 17.45 -29.47
N ILE A 477 -8.95 17.30 -28.52
CA ILE A 477 -9.37 16.00 -27.98
C ILE A 477 -10.07 15.16 -29.05
N LYS A 478 -11.05 15.74 -29.77
CA LYS A 478 -11.77 15.05 -30.84
C LYS A 478 -10.80 14.56 -31.92
N MET A 479 -9.91 15.43 -32.38
CA MET A 479 -8.89 15.09 -33.38
C MET A 479 -7.99 13.95 -32.90
N ALA A 480 -7.55 13.98 -31.64
CA ALA A 480 -6.74 12.90 -31.07
C ALA A 480 -7.54 11.59 -30.95
N ALA A 481 -8.80 11.66 -30.51
CA ALA A 481 -9.67 10.50 -30.37
C ALA A 481 -9.96 9.83 -31.72
N SER A 482 -10.28 10.61 -32.75
CA SER A 482 -10.49 10.11 -34.12
C SER A 482 -9.23 9.48 -34.68
N LYS A 483 -8.10 10.20 -34.68
CA LYS A 483 -6.81 9.69 -35.18
C LYS A 483 -6.37 8.40 -34.48
N ASN A 484 -6.56 8.30 -33.16
CA ASN A 484 -6.19 7.11 -32.41
C ASN A 484 -7.21 5.97 -32.52
N SER A 485 -8.41 6.24 -33.06
CA SER A 485 -9.42 5.22 -33.32
C SER A 485 -9.27 4.58 -34.70
N ASP A 486 -8.82 5.35 -35.69
CA ASP A 486 -8.62 4.89 -37.06
C ASP A 486 -7.38 3.98 -37.21
N VAL A 487 -6.40 4.14 -36.32
CA VAL A 487 -5.17 3.32 -36.35
C VAL A 487 -5.50 1.91 -35.85
N LYS A 488 -5.58 0.96 -36.78
CA LYS A 488 -5.75 -0.48 -36.51
C LYS A 488 -4.64 -1.08 -35.62
N ALA A 489 -3.51 -0.39 -35.48
CA ALA A 489 -2.40 -0.84 -34.63
C ALA A 489 -2.67 -0.51 -33.15
N PRO A 490 -2.85 -1.51 -32.27
CA PRO A 490 -3.25 -1.33 -30.88
C PRO A 490 -2.18 -0.68 -29.97
N SER A 491 -1.00 -0.34 -30.50
CA SER A 491 0.19 -0.11 -29.67
C SER A 491 0.73 1.33 -29.64
N ALA A 492 0.16 2.30 -30.36
CA ALA A 492 0.75 3.64 -30.37
C ALA A 492 -0.27 4.78 -30.56
N ASN A 493 -1.08 5.07 -29.54
CA ASN A 493 -1.81 6.33 -29.50
C ASN A 493 -0.82 7.50 -29.57
N ARG A 494 -1.00 8.40 -30.53
CA ARG A 494 -0.18 9.60 -30.71
C ARG A 494 -0.99 10.81 -30.26
N TYR A 495 -0.35 11.69 -29.50
CA TYR A 495 -0.99 12.90 -28.99
C TYR A 495 -0.15 14.11 -29.41
N PRO A 496 -0.78 15.18 -29.91
CA PRO A 496 -0.11 16.45 -30.17
C PRO A 496 0.63 16.98 -28.94
N HIS A 497 1.69 17.74 -29.17
CA HIS A 497 2.50 18.31 -28.10
C HIS A 497 1.67 19.24 -27.18
N ASP A 498 0.84 20.10 -27.77
CA ASP A 498 0.00 21.05 -27.02
C ASP A 498 -1.05 20.34 -26.17
N LEU A 499 -1.65 19.27 -26.70
CA LEU A 499 -2.56 18.43 -25.94
C LEU A 499 -1.86 17.78 -24.74
N LYS A 500 -0.62 17.28 -24.91
CA LYS A 500 0.15 16.74 -23.78
C LYS A 500 0.45 17.80 -22.72
N LYS A 501 0.78 19.03 -23.13
CA LYS A 501 1.04 20.16 -22.22
C LYS A 501 -0.22 20.53 -21.43
N LEU A 502 -1.36 20.59 -22.09
CA LEU A 502 -2.64 20.86 -21.45
C LEU A 502 -3.08 19.72 -20.52
N CYS A 503 -2.94 18.47 -20.96
CA CYS A 503 -3.20 17.31 -20.11
C CYS A 503 -2.28 17.24 -18.89
N LEU A 504 -1.03 17.69 -19.03
CA LEU A 504 -0.11 17.82 -17.91
C LEU A 504 -0.60 18.89 -16.91
N TYR A 505 -1.01 20.06 -17.40
CA TYR A 505 -1.60 21.12 -16.57
C TYR A 505 -2.84 20.61 -15.82
N LEU A 506 -3.74 19.92 -16.53
CA LEU A 506 -4.93 19.30 -15.95
C LEU A 506 -4.57 18.27 -14.90
N PHE A 507 -3.55 17.42 -15.13
CA PHE A 507 -3.07 16.45 -14.17
C PHE A 507 -2.51 17.10 -12.89
N LEU A 508 -1.79 18.22 -13.02
CA LEU A 508 -1.22 18.95 -11.89
C LEU A 508 -2.31 19.61 -11.02
N ILE A 509 -3.33 20.22 -11.65
CA ILE A 509 -4.41 20.93 -10.93
C ILE A 509 -5.45 19.97 -10.37
N SER A 510 -5.97 19.07 -11.19
CA SER A 510 -7.05 18.16 -10.77
C SER A 510 -6.53 16.98 -9.92
N GLY A 511 -5.22 16.75 -9.97
CA GLY A 511 -4.58 15.64 -9.30
C GLY A 511 -4.77 14.30 -10.02
N ARG A 512 -4.07 13.28 -9.51
CA ARG A 512 -3.98 11.97 -10.17
C ARG A 512 -5.33 11.27 -10.32
N LEU A 513 -6.20 11.34 -9.32
CA LEU A 513 -7.47 10.61 -9.31
C LEU A 513 -8.45 11.20 -10.34
N ALA A 514 -8.66 12.52 -10.32
CA ALA A 514 -9.53 13.19 -11.27
C ALA A 514 -9.06 12.97 -12.71
N TYR A 515 -7.75 13.12 -12.98
CA TYR A 515 -7.20 12.84 -14.30
C TYR A 515 -7.39 11.38 -14.73
N GLN A 516 -7.25 10.41 -13.81
CA GLN A 516 -7.55 9.00 -14.10
C GLN A 516 -9.01 8.80 -14.53
N THR A 517 -9.93 9.44 -13.81
CA THR A 517 -11.36 9.40 -14.13
C THR A 517 -11.62 9.99 -15.51
N LEU A 518 -11.01 11.13 -15.85
CA LEU A 518 -11.17 11.75 -17.16
C LEU A 518 -10.63 10.86 -18.28
N VAL A 519 -9.45 10.26 -18.12
CA VAL A 519 -8.88 9.32 -19.10
C VAL A 519 -9.77 8.09 -19.29
N ALA A 520 -10.40 7.61 -18.22
CA ALA A 520 -11.32 6.48 -18.30
C ALA A 520 -12.62 6.84 -19.05
N ASN A 521 -13.12 8.08 -18.87
CA ASN A 521 -14.33 8.56 -19.54
C ASN A 521 -14.09 8.99 -21.00
N ILE A 522 -12.86 9.36 -21.37
CA ILE A 522 -12.49 9.77 -22.73
C ILE A 522 -11.40 8.84 -23.28
N PRO A 523 -11.73 7.57 -23.57
CA PRO A 523 -10.76 6.61 -24.06
C PRO A 523 -10.14 7.10 -25.38
N ARG A 524 -8.81 6.98 -25.51
CA ARG A 524 -8.02 7.36 -26.69
C ARG A 524 -7.99 8.88 -27.02
N GLY A 525 -8.85 9.69 -26.42
CA GLY A 525 -8.80 11.15 -26.54
C GLY A 525 -7.74 11.79 -25.65
N LEU A 526 -7.50 11.22 -24.46
CA LEU A 526 -6.51 11.74 -23.51
C LEU A 526 -5.28 10.82 -23.34
N PRO A 527 -4.07 11.39 -23.19
CA PRO A 527 -2.87 10.61 -22.89
C PRO A 527 -2.98 9.87 -21.56
N SER A 528 -2.45 8.65 -21.52
CA SER A 528 -2.32 7.92 -20.26
C SER A 528 -1.39 8.66 -19.28
N ILE A 529 -1.55 8.41 -17.97
CA ILE A 529 -0.69 9.03 -16.95
C ILE A 529 0.79 8.77 -17.24
N SER A 530 1.16 7.56 -17.67
CA SER A 530 2.54 7.24 -18.01
C SER A 530 3.06 8.12 -19.16
N THR A 531 2.20 8.48 -20.11
CA THR A 531 2.53 9.39 -21.22
C THR A 531 2.68 10.83 -20.73
N VAL A 532 1.79 11.28 -19.85
CA VAL A 532 1.88 12.60 -19.21
C VAL A 532 3.16 12.73 -18.38
N LEU A 533 3.47 11.74 -17.53
CA LEU A 533 4.67 11.73 -16.69
C LEU A 533 5.96 11.62 -17.52
N ARG A 534 5.93 10.89 -18.64
CA ARG A 534 7.08 10.87 -19.58
C ARG A 534 7.27 12.23 -20.26
N SER A 535 6.17 12.91 -20.59
CA SER A 535 6.24 14.27 -21.11
C SER A 535 6.82 15.21 -20.06
N LEU A 536 6.43 15.05 -18.79
CA LEU A 536 6.95 15.79 -17.66
C LEU A 536 8.47 15.70 -17.49
N SER A 537 9.03 14.50 -17.64
CA SER A 537 10.49 14.30 -17.54
C SER A 537 11.28 15.03 -18.64
N GLY A 538 10.63 15.42 -19.75
CA GLY A 538 11.26 16.24 -20.78
C GLY A 538 11.31 17.73 -20.43
N TYR A 539 10.37 18.22 -19.61
CA TYR A 539 10.29 19.64 -19.24
C TYR A 539 11.16 20.02 -18.05
N TYR A 540 11.42 19.08 -17.13
CA TYR A 540 12.09 19.38 -15.88
C TYR A 540 13.48 18.78 -15.80
N LYS A 541 14.49 19.62 -16.05
CA LYS A 541 15.87 19.39 -15.61
C LYS A 541 16.18 20.47 -14.58
N PHE A 542 15.94 20.17 -13.30
CA PHE A 542 16.36 21.05 -12.22
C PHE A 542 17.69 20.54 -11.66
N SER A 543 18.67 21.42 -11.56
CA SER A 543 19.88 21.22 -10.77
C SER A 543 19.62 21.66 -9.34
N GLU A 544 20.22 20.98 -8.37
CA GLU A 544 20.21 21.46 -6.98
C GLU A 544 21.01 22.77 -6.89
N GLY A 545 20.42 23.80 -6.28
CA GLY A 545 21.07 25.10 -6.09
C GLY A 545 20.97 26.07 -7.29
N GLU A 546 20.37 25.66 -8.41
CA GLU A 546 20.15 26.56 -9.55
C GLU A 546 18.71 27.07 -9.59
N VAL A 547 18.57 28.39 -9.63
CA VAL A 547 17.28 29.04 -9.84
C VAL A 547 17.08 29.28 -11.34
N ALA A 548 15.94 28.85 -11.88
CA ALA A 548 15.56 29.00 -13.29
C ALA A 548 15.19 30.46 -13.65
N MET A 549 16.15 31.37 -13.53
CA MET A 549 15.93 32.81 -13.72
C MET A 549 15.69 33.17 -15.19
N SER A 550 16.26 32.43 -16.14
CA SER A 550 16.06 32.61 -17.58
C SER A 550 14.58 32.46 -17.95
N GLU A 551 13.98 31.36 -17.54
CA GLU A 551 12.59 31.02 -17.83
C GLU A 551 11.63 31.98 -17.13
N LEU A 552 11.97 32.44 -15.93
CA LEU A 552 11.20 33.47 -15.23
C LEU A 552 11.25 34.81 -15.98
N LYS A 553 12.43 35.23 -16.45
CA LYS A 553 12.59 36.45 -17.24
C LYS A 553 11.77 36.39 -18.54
N ASP A 554 11.85 35.27 -19.26
CA ASP A 554 11.08 35.05 -20.48
C ASP A 554 9.58 35.09 -20.20
N TYR A 555 9.15 34.47 -19.09
CA TYR A 555 7.74 34.48 -18.65
C TYR A 555 7.22 35.89 -18.35
N LEU A 556 8.03 36.73 -17.68
CA LEU A 556 7.68 38.11 -17.34
C LEU A 556 7.63 38.98 -18.61
N ASN A 557 8.63 38.86 -19.48
CA ASN A 557 8.68 39.57 -20.76
C ASN A 557 7.48 39.22 -21.64
N GLN A 558 7.14 37.93 -21.78
CA GLN A 558 6.03 37.48 -22.61
C GLN A 558 4.68 38.10 -22.18
N ARG A 559 4.53 38.46 -20.91
CA ARG A 559 3.29 39.04 -20.36
C ARG A 559 3.38 40.54 -20.10
N ASN A 560 4.47 41.18 -20.53
CA ASN A 560 4.74 42.59 -20.25
C ASN A 560 4.69 42.92 -18.74
N TYR A 561 5.17 42.01 -17.90
CA TYR A 561 5.29 42.26 -16.46
C TYR A 561 6.64 42.91 -16.11
N PRO A 562 6.72 43.69 -15.02
CA PRO A 562 7.98 44.28 -14.57
C PRO A 562 9.01 43.20 -14.22
N LEU A 563 10.28 43.44 -14.56
CA LEU A 563 11.42 42.56 -14.21
C LEU A 563 11.88 42.79 -12.75
N HIS A 564 10.93 43.02 -11.85
CA HIS A 564 11.15 43.16 -10.42
C HIS A 564 10.48 42.00 -9.71
N VAL A 565 11.27 41.15 -9.06
CA VAL A 565 10.80 39.97 -8.34
C VAL A 565 11.28 40.01 -6.90
N PHE A 566 10.38 39.71 -5.97
CA PHE A 566 10.74 39.47 -4.58
C PHE A 566 11.02 37.97 -4.40
N ILE A 567 12.14 37.64 -3.77
CA ILE A 567 12.52 36.26 -3.46
C ILE A 567 12.45 36.11 -1.96
N SER A 568 11.62 35.18 -1.49
CA SER A 568 11.57 34.75 -0.10
C SER A 568 11.99 33.28 -0.03
N GLU A 569 12.94 32.96 0.85
CA GLU A 569 13.36 31.59 1.12
C GLU A 569 12.83 31.14 2.48
N ASP A 570 12.24 29.94 2.52
CA ASP A 570 11.85 29.27 3.76
C ASP A 570 12.30 27.82 3.71
N GLN A 571 12.73 27.28 4.85
CA GLN A 571 13.30 25.93 4.94
C GLN A 571 12.22 24.92 5.33
N THR A 572 11.85 24.05 4.39
CA THR A 572 10.97 22.91 4.69
C THR A 572 11.77 21.73 5.22
N ALA A 573 11.34 21.13 6.33
CA ALA A 573 11.97 19.92 6.86
C ALA A 573 11.87 18.74 5.86
N ILE A 574 13.02 18.22 5.42
CA ILE A 574 13.08 17.09 4.47
C ILE A 574 13.28 15.77 5.22
N VAL A 575 12.54 14.73 4.84
CA VAL A 575 12.75 13.36 5.33
C VAL A 575 14.16 12.89 4.96
N ARG A 576 14.99 12.58 5.97
CA ARG A 576 16.43 12.21 5.84
C ARG A 576 16.71 10.85 5.15
N ARG A 577 15.81 10.35 4.31
CA ARG A 577 15.97 9.05 3.65
C ARG A 577 16.68 9.23 2.31
N PRO A 578 17.87 8.62 2.11
CA PRO A 578 18.53 8.65 0.80
C PRO A 578 17.66 7.93 -0.23
N ARG A 579 17.57 8.50 -1.44
CA ARG A 579 16.84 7.94 -2.58
C ARG A 579 17.78 7.75 -3.75
N TYR A 580 17.62 6.67 -4.48
CA TYR A 580 18.35 6.45 -5.73
C TYR A 580 17.56 7.01 -6.90
N ASN A 581 18.16 7.91 -7.67
CA ASN A 581 17.63 8.39 -8.94
C ASN A 581 18.25 7.57 -10.09
N PRO A 582 17.48 6.70 -10.75
CA PRO A 582 17.99 5.86 -11.82
C PRO A 582 18.33 6.64 -13.09
N ALA A 583 17.74 7.82 -13.30
CA ALA A 583 17.95 8.61 -14.52
C ALA A 583 19.34 9.27 -14.54
N THR A 584 19.80 9.78 -13.40
CA THR A 584 21.13 10.39 -13.26
C THR A 584 22.16 9.44 -12.65
N ASN A 585 21.75 8.23 -12.25
CA ASN A 585 22.56 7.26 -11.50
C ASN A 585 23.18 7.89 -10.24
N GLN A 586 22.39 8.67 -9.49
CA GLN A 586 22.83 9.39 -8.30
C GLN A 586 22.01 9.00 -7.07
N LEU A 587 22.65 9.01 -5.90
CA LEU A 587 21.98 8.89 -4.61
C LEU A 587 21.69 10.30 -4.09
N ILE A 588 20.42 10.66 -3.96
CA ILE A 588 19.91 11.97 -3.56
C ILE A 588 19.55 11.94 -2.06
N GLY A 589 19.86 13.01 -1.34
CA GLY A 589 19.55 13.21 0.09
C GLY A 589 20.77 13.13 0.99
N TYR A 590 20.56 12.93 2.29
CA TYR A 590 21.64 12.82 3.27
C TYR A 590 22.39 11.49 3.11
N VAL A 591 23.41 11.49 2.25
CA VAL A 591 24.26 10.33 1.99
C VAL A 591 25.49 10.40 2.88
N PHE A 592 25.74 9.35 3.67
CA PHE A 592 26.98 9.25 4.45
C PHE A 592 28.19 9.26 3.52
N LYS A 593 29.32 9.82 4.01
CA LYS A 593 30.59 9.84 3.27
C LYS A 593 30.87 8.46 2.67
N LYS A 594 31.15 8.43 1.36
CA LYS A 594 31.47 7.20 0.64
C LYS A 594 32.66 6.51 1.32
N SER A 595 32.57 5.20 1.47
CA SER A 595 33.71 4.38 1.84
C SER A 595 34.73 4.43 0.72
N GLN A 596 35.96 4.88 1.01
CA GLN A 596 37.06 4.91 0.03
C GLN A 596 37.30 3.55 -0.62
N ARG A 597 37.02 2.45 0.09
CA ARG A 597 37.28 1.09 -0.38
C ARG A 597 36.18 0.51 -1.28
N THR A 598 34.92 0.90 -1.09
CA THR A 598 33.77 0.28 -1.77
C THR A 598 32.97 1.25 -2.63
N GLY A 599 33.19 2.57 -2.52
CA GLY A 599 32.41 3.60 -3.20
C GLY A 599 30.99 3.79 -2.65
N PHE A 600 30.50 2.88 -1.80
CA PHE A 600 29.18 2.95 -1.18
C PHE A 600 29.17 3.80 0.10
N PRO A 601 28.02 4.39 0.48
CA PRO A 601 27.88 5.12 1.73
C PRO A 601 28.21 4.21 2.92
N LYS A 602 29.04 4.67 3.86
CA LYS A 602 29.25 3.91 5.10
C LYS A 602 27.92 3.82 5.86
N ALA A 603 27.49 2.61 6.20
CA ALA A 603 26.35 2.44 7.10
C ALA A 603 26.65 3.19 8.41
N PRO A 604 25.68 3.91 9.00
CA PRO A 604 25.89 4.52 10.29
C PRO A 604 26.28 3.42 11.26
N LYS A 605 27.46 3.54 11.89
CA LYS A 605 27.80 2.69 13.03
C LYS A 605 26.73 2.98 14.07
N MET A 606 25.78 2.06 14.26
CA MET A 606 24.89 2.14 15.40
C MET A 606 25.79 2.15 16.63
N LYS A 607 25.89 3.29 17.31
CA LYS A 607 26.44 3.30 18.66
C LYS A 607 25.51 2.38 19.44
N SER A 608 26.02 1.23 19.89
CA SER A 608 25.36 0.43 20.90
C SER A 608 25.10 1.37 22.06
N ILE A 609 23.83 1.75 22.27
CA ILE A 609 23.41 2.42 23.48
C ILE A 609 23.54 1.35 24.56
N VAL A 610 24.68 1.34 25.23
CA VAL A 610 24.84 0.60 26.47
C VAL A 610 24.00 1.37 27.47
N LEU A 611 22.79 0.89 27.71
CA LEU A 611 21.99 1.32 28.86
C LEU A 611 22.80 0.91 30.08
N GLN A 612 23.41 1.87 30.77
CA GLN A 612 23.88 1.66 32.13
C GLN A 612 22.62 1.50 32.97
N THR A 613 22.32 0.25 33.33
CA THR A 613 21.31 -0.15 34.32
C THR A 613 21.73 0.21 35.71
#